data_AF-A0A2J7TKD5-F1
#
_entry.id   AF-A0A2J7TKD5-F1
#
_cell.length_a   1.000
_cell.length_b   1.000
_cell.length_c   1.000
_cell.angle_alpha   90.00
_cell.angle_beta   90.00
_cell.angle_gamma   90.00
#
_symmetry.space_group_name_H-M   'P 1'
#
loop_
_entity.id
_entity.type
_entity.pdbx_description
1 polymer ?
#
loop_
_entity_poly.entity_id
_entity_poly.type
_entity_poly.pdbx_seq_one_letter_code
_entity_poly.pdbx_strand_id
1 'polypeptide(L)'
;MMSNPKMLILRGNSAKKPTYPNEKGDNVAYPDGALHEKAAKDYATCRGYDGDVLDVSGDPLKDGDRDKNPQTVQAVLKLRDDSSYAGIYGFSGGGYDVLHILKQLKPNELERIKLVVVLGAPPGKNGYPSKSDFESARFVSRTNPETKGIKWELVYMTNPPADASVLPRRGVDPHMFGPEWLLAQELKCRQASP
;
A
#
# COMPACT_ATOMS: atom_id res chain seq x y z
N MET A 1 -19.47 -19.19 8.46
CA MET A 1 -18.07 -18.96 8.07
C MET A 1 -17.70 -17.57 8.54
N MET A 2 -16.61 -17.39 9.29
CA MET A 2 -16.14 -16.03 9.59
C MET A 2 -15.57 -15.43 8.30
N SER A 3 -16.05 -14.26 7.89
CA SER A 3 -15.49 -13.54 6.75
C SER A 3 -14.03 -13.18 7.05
N ASN A 4 -13.15 -13.31 6.05
CA ASN A 4 -11.78 -12.84 6.19
C ASN A 4 -11.76 -11.33 6.49
N PRO A 5 -10.78 -10.83 7.26
CA PRO A 5 -10.59 -9.39 7.42
C PRO A 5 -10.30 -8.73 6.07
N LYS A 6 -10.59 -7.45 5.94
CA LYS A 6 -10.35 -6.69 4.70
C LYS A 6 -8.99 -6.01 4.71
N MET A 7 -8.41 -5.86 3.52
CA MET A 7 -7.25 -5.02 3.26
C MET A 7 -7.64 -3.88 2.32
N LEU A 8 -7.47 -2.64 2.78
CA LEU A 8 -7.68 -1.47 1.94
C LEU A 8 -6.46 -1.26 1.04
N ILE A 9 -6.65 -1.23 -0.26
CA ILE A 9 -5.61 -1.12 -1.28
C ILE A 9 -5.71 0.27 -1.94
N LEU A 10 -4.62 1.03 -1.89
CA LEU A 10 -4.49 2.39 -2.37
C LEU A 10 -3.67 2.43 -3.66
N ARG A 11 -4.25 3.04 -4.70
CA ARG A 11 -3.63 3.21 -6.02
C ARG A 11 -2.49 4.24 -5.99
N GLY A 12 -1.61 4.17 -6.98
CA GLY A 12 -0.63 5.21 -7.28
C GLY A 12 -1.25 6.46 -7.90
N ASN A 13 -0.37 7.34 -8.37
CA ASN A 13 -0.77 8.54 -9.11
C ASN A 13 -1.51 8.18 -10.40
N SER A 14 -2.39 9.06 -10.86
CA SER A 14 -3.06 8.92 -12.14
C SER A 14 -2.11 9.28 -13.30
N ALA A 15 -2.40 8.69 -14.46
CA ALA A 15 -1.76 9.04 -15.73
C ALA A 15 -2.81 9.08 -16.83
N LYS A 16 -3.16 10.29 -17.29
CA LYS A 16 -4.13 10.48 -18.38
C LYS A 16 -3.63 10.05 -19.76
N LYS A 17 -2.32 9.86 -19.90
CA LYS A 17 -1.66 9.43 -21.14
C LYS A 17 -0.99 8.07 -20.92
N PRO A 18 -0.70 7.33 -22.00
CA PRO A 18 0.08 6.09 -21.93
C PRO A 18 1.50 6.28 -21.37
N THR A 19 1.63 6.21 -20.04
CA THR A 19 2.87 6.54 -19.33
C THR A 19 3.46 5.34 -18.62
N TYR A 20 2.61 4.53 -17.97
CA TYR A 20 3.05 3.44 -17.12
C TYR A 20 2.78 2.10 -17.80
N PRO A 21 3.70 1.12 -17.69
CA PRO A 21 3.46 -0.20 -18.25
C PRO A 21 2.27 -0.87 -17.57
N ASN A 22 1.51 -1.63 -18.35
CA ASN A 22 0.59 -2.67 -17.86
C ASN A 22 1.36 -3.97 -17.58
N GLU A 23 0.66 -5.03 -17.21
CA GLU A 23 1.22 -6.35 -16.88
C GLU A 23 1.96 -7.00 -18.06
N LYS A 24 1.70 -6.57 -19.30
CA LYS A 24 2.42 -7.02 -20.51
C LYS A 24 3.66 -6.17 -20.82
N GLY A 25 3.85 -5.06 -20.10
CA GLY A 25 4.95 -4.14 -20.31
C GLY A 25 4.70 -3.11 -21.42
N ASP A 26 3.43 -2.92 -21.80
CA ASP A 26 3.02 -1.88 -22.76
C ASP A 26 2.49 -0.67 -21.99
N ASN A 27 2.92 0.52 -22.37
CA ASN A 27 2.48 1.74 -21.69
C ASN A 27 0.99 2.00 -21.95
N VAL A 28 0.24 2.22 -20.88
CA VAL A 28 -1.19 2.53 -20.92
C VAL A 28 -1.52 3.71 -20.00
N ALA A 29 -2.70 4.28 -20.19
CA ALA A 29 -3.22 5.29 -19.29
C ALA A 29 -3.81 4.64 -18.04
N TYR A 30 -3.68 5.32 -16.92
CA TYR A 30 -4.28 4.98 -15.63
C TYR A 30 -5.04 6.21 -15.10
N PRO A 31 -6.19 6.57 -15.70
CA PRO A 31 -6.89 7.81 -15.36
C PRO A 31 -7.32 7.88 -13.89
N ASP A 32 -7.56 6.73 -13.26
CA ASP A 32 -8.06 6.62 -11.88
C ASP A 32 -6.97 6.21 -10.87
N GLY A 33 -5.71 6.18 -11.29
CA GLY A 33 -4.56 5.81 -10.45
C GLY A 33 -3.92 4.50 -10.87
N ALA A 34 -2.59 4.51 -10.98
CA ALA A 34 -1.81 3.37 -11.43
C ALA A 34 -1.79 2.23 -10.40
N LEU A 35 -2.18 1.02 -10.79
CA LEU A 35 -2.07 -0.19 -9.98
C LEU A 35 -2.33 -1.43 -10.84
N HIS A 36 -1.50 -2.46 -10.73
CA HIS A 36 -1.84 -3.81 -11.19
C HIS A 36 -2.74 -4.48 -10.14
N GLU A 37 -4.06 -4.23 -10.23
CA GLU A 37 -5.03 -4.61 -9.21
C GLU A 37 -5.07 -6.10 -8.91
N LYS A 38 -4.95 -6.94 -9.96
CA LYS A 38 -5.03 -8.39 -9.80
C LYS A 38 -3.93 -8.89 -8.86
N ALA A 39 -2.69 -8.48 -9.09
CA ALA A 39 -1.56 -8.89 -8.25
C ALA A 39 -1.68 -8.37 -6.81
N ALA A 40 -2.18 -7.14 -6.61
CA ALA A 40 -2.42 -6.59 -5.28
C ALA A 40 -3.52 -7.36 -4.50
N LYS A 41 -4.64 -7.69 -5.16
CA LYS A 41 -5.74 -8.48 -4.58
C LYS A 41 -5.33 -9.94 -4.32
N ASP A 42 -4.57 -10.54 -5.22
CA ASP A 42 -4.01 -11.89 -5.04
C ASP A 42 -3.03 -11.92 -3.86
N TYR A 43 -2.21 -10.87 -3.68
CA TYR A 43 -1.37 -10.73 -2.50
C TYR A 43 -2.21 -10.62 -1.21
N ALA A 44 -3.24 -9.77 -1.19
CA ALA A 44 -4.14 -9.65 -0.04
C ALA A 44 -4.76 -11.01 0.32
N THR A 45 -5.26 -11.75 -0.68
CA THR A 45 -5.81 -13.11 -0.53
C THR A 45 -4.76 -14.08 0.02
N CYS A 46 -3.53 -14.04 -0.52
CA CYS A 46 -2.40 -14.81 -0.02
C CYS A 46 -2.04 -14.46 1.43
N ARG A 47 -2.36 -13.27 1.91
CA ARG A 47 -2.17 -12.86 3.30
C ARG A 47 -3.40 -13.12 4.19
N GLY A 48 -4.45 -13.74 3.64
CA GLY A 48 -5.68 -14.05 4.37
C GLY A 48 -6.66 -12.89 4.48
N TYR A 49 -6.55 -11.89 3.59
CA TYR A 49 -7.43 -10.73 3.54
C TYR A 49 -8.32 -10.76 2.30
N ASP A 50 -9.49 -10.14 2.40
CA ASP A 50 -10.26 -9.71 1.23
C ASP A 50 -9.74 -8.35 0.74
N GLY A 51 -9.21 -8.30 -0.49
CA GLY A 51 -8.55 -7.11 -1.03
C GLY A 51 -9.55 -6.14 -1.65
N ASP A 52 -9.64 -4.93 -1.09
CA ASP A 52 -10.58 -3.91 -1.53
C ASP A 52 -9.84 -2.65 -2.01
N VAL A 53 -9.96 -2.35 -3.30
CA VAL A 53 -9.28 -1.23 -3.94
C VAL A 53 -10.10 0.04 -3.76
N LEU A 54 -9.50 1.06 -3.17
CA LEU A 54 -10.09 2.38 -3.11
C LEU A 54 -10.04 3.03 -4.48
N ASP A 55 -11.20 3.43 -5.00
CA ASP A 55 -11.33 4.00 -6.34
C ASP A 55 -11.00 5.51 -6.37
N VAL A 56 -9.80 5.84 -5.90
CA VAL A 56 -9.24 7.19 -5.86
C VAL A 56 -7.75 7.09 -6.12
N SER A 57 -7.19 7.97 -6.95
CA SER A 57 -5.75 8.03 -7.23
C SER A 57 -4.96 8.65 -6.08
N GLY A 58 -3.72 8.21 -5.87
CA GLY A 58 -2.80 8.77 -4.87
C GLY A 58 -2.09 10.07 -5.29
N ASP A 59 -2.71 10.84 -6.19
CA ASP A 59 -2.15 12.06 -6.78
C ASP A 59 -1.82 13.10 -5.70
N PRO A 60 -0.64 13.76 -5.78
CA PRO A 60 -0.33 14.84 -4.86
C PRO A 60 -1.23 16.05 -5.08
N LEU A 61 -1.64 16.70 -4.00
CA LEU A 61 -2.28 18.03 -4.07
C LEU A 61 -1.27 19.10 -4.48
N LYS A 62 -1.76 20.21 -5.05
CA LYS A 62 -0.92 21.34 -5.49
C LYS A 62 -0.12 21.98 -4.34
N ASP A 63 -0.66 21.97 -3.13
CA ASP A 63 -0.02 22.46 -1.90
C ASP A 63 0.83 21.39 -1.21
N GLY A 64 0.82 20.15 -1.71
CA GLY A 64 1.56 19.01 -1.17
C GLY A 64 0.96 18.41 0.10
N ASP A 65 -0.18 18.90 0.57
CA ASP A 65 -0.78 18.45 1.83
C ASP A 65 -1.49 17.10 1.67
N ARG A 66 -0.75 16.01 1.91
CA ARG A 66 -1.28 14.65 1.82
C ARG A 66 -2.30 14.31 2.91
N ASP A 67 -2.39 15.07 3.99
CA ASP A 67 -3.44 14.86 5.00
C ASP A 67 -4.83 15.18 4.45
N LYS A 68 -4.89 16.10 3.46
CA LYS A 68 -6.11 16.51 2.76
C LYS A 68 -6.32 15.81 1.42
N ASN A 69 -5.42 14.93 1.01
CA ASN A 69 -5.55 14.18 -0.24
C ASN A 69 -6.89 13.42 -0.26
N PRO A 70 -7.71 13.50 -1.33
CA PRO A 70 -8.94 12.73 -1.45
C PRO A 70 -8.77 11.25 -1.13
N GLN A 71 -7.64 10.63 -1.52
CA GLN A 71 -7.38 9.22 -1.22
C GLN A 71 -7.19 9.01 0.30
N THR A 72 -6.39 9.86 0.96
CA THR A 72 -6.19 9.84 2.42
C THR A 72 -7.52 10.01 3.16
N VAL A 73 -8.30 11.04 2.82
CA VAL A 73 -9.56 11.37 3.49
C VAL A 73 -10.56 10.21 3.35
N GLN A 74 -10.74 9.67 2.15
CA GLN A 74 -11.66 8.57 1.94
C GLN A 74 -11.19 7.27 2.58
N ALA A 75 -9.88 7.00 2.59
CA ALA A 75 -9.33 5.84 3.28
C ALA A 75 -9.56 5.92 4.79
N VAL A 76 -9.33 7.09 5.40
CA VAL A 76 -9.59 7.31 6.83
C VAL A 76 -11.07 7.10 7.16
N LEU A 77 -11.99 7.65 6.36
CA LEU A 77 -13.44 7.43 6.54
C LEU A 77 -13.78 5.94 6.47
N LYS A 78 -13.30 5.25 5.44
CA LYS A 78 -13.57 3.83 5.22
C LYS A 78 -13.05 2.93 6.35
N LEU A 79 -11.84 3.19 6.84
CA LEU A 79 -11.23 2.45 7.95
C LEU A 79 -11.94 2.69 9.29
N ARG A 80 -12.59 3.84 9.45
CA ARG A 80 -13.39 4.18 10.63
C ARG A 80 -14.77 3.54 10.60
N ASP A 81 -15.43 3.61 9.44
CA ASP A 81 -16.81 3.15 9.27
C ASP A 81 -16.93 1.62 9.26
N ASP A 82 -15.89 0.92 8.82
CA ASP A 82 -15.87 -0.54 8.74
C ASP A 82 -14.71 -1.13 9.57
N SER A 83 -15.07 -1.77 10.68
CA SER A 83 -14.10 -2.38 11.60
C SER A 83 -13.46 -3.67 11.06
N SER A 84 -13.93 -4.21 9.92
CA SER A 84 -13.37 -5.42 9.31
C SER A 84 -12.05 -5.18 8.59
N TYR A 85 -11.70 -3.92 8.29
CA TYR A 85 -10.37 -3.59 7.77
C TYR A 85 -9.30 -3.80 8.84
N ALA A 86 -8.36 -4.68 8.54
CA ALA A 86 -7.18 -4.96 9.37
C ALA A 86 -5.87 -4.90 8.57
N GLY A 87 -5.92 -4.60 7.27
CA GLY A 87 -4.75 -4.39 6.42
C GLY A 87 -4.82 -3.08 5.65
N ILE A 88 -3.66 -2.45 5.41
CA ILE A 88 -3.51 -1.31 4.51
C ILE A 88 -2.39 -1.63 3.53
N TYR A 89 -2.64 -1.39 2.24
CA TYR A 89 -1.69 -1.55 1.16
C TYR A 89 -1.64 -0.26 0.36
N GLY A 90 -0.46 0.33 0.19
CA GLY A 90 -0.28 1.51 -0.65
C GLY A 90 0.78 1.30 -1.70
N PHE A 91 0.46 1.68 -2.93
CA PHE A 91 1.37 1.66 -4.07
C PHE A 91 1.68 3.07 -4.57
N SER A 92 2.95 3.38 -4.82
CA SER A 92 3.43 4.64 -5.41
C SER A 92 2.87 5.86 -4.64
N GLY A 93 2.11 6.74 -5.30
CA GLY A 93 1.34 7.83 -4.68
C GLY A 93 0.60 7.42 -3.41
N GLY A 94 -0.17 6.34 -3.46
CA GLY A 94 -0.89 5.82 -2.32
C GLY A 94 0.00 5.20 -1.24
N GLY A 95 1.21 4.76 -1.59
CA GLY A 95 2.23 4.35 -0.62
C GLY A 95 2.68 5.52 0.27
N TYR A 96 2.74 6.73 -0.27
CA TYR A 96 2.97 7.92 0.54
C TYR A 96 1.76 8.27 1.41
N ASP A 97 0.54 8.12 0.89
CA ASP A 97 -0.69 8.42 1.64
C ASP A 97 -0.89 7.52 2.87
N VAL A 98 -0.35 6.28 2.87
CA VAL A 98 -0.41 5.36 4.02
C VAL A 98 0.02 6.02 5.33
N LEU A 99 1.12 6.78 5.34
CA LEU A 99 1.60 7.38 6.58
C LEU A 99 0.62 8.42 7.12
N HIS A 100 0.03 9.20 6.21
CA HIS A 100 -0.95 10.24 6.52
C HIS A 100 -2.25 9.63 7.05
N ILE A 101 -2.69 8.51 6.47
CA ILE A 101 -3.82 7.73 6.97
C ILE A 101 -3.53 7.25 8.40
N LEU A 102 -2.40 6.57 8.63
CA LEU A 102 -2.04 6.04 9.95
C LEU A 102 -2.00 7.13 11.02
N LYS A 103 -1.47 8.33 10.70
CA LYS A 103 -1.42 9.47 11.63
C LYS A 103 -2.79 10.02 12.02
N GLN A 104 -3.80 9.82 11.18
CA GLN A 104 -5.16 10.31 11.42
C GLN A 104 -6.06 9.31 12.15
N LEU A 105 -5.69 8.03 12.21
CA LEU A 105 -6.46 7.01 12.91
C LEU A 105 -6.32 7.14 14.43
N LYS A 106 -7.40 6.84 15.15
CA LYS A 106 -7.41 6.77 16.63
C LYS A 106 -6.68 5.51 17.11
N PRO A 107 -6.24 5.46 18.39
CA PRO A 107 -5.53 4.29 18.93
C PRO A 107 -6.25 2.96 18.72
N ASN A 108 -7.56 2.90 18.98
CA ASN A 108 -8.39 1.71 18.77
C ASN A 108 -8.57 1.34 17.28
N GLU A 109 -8.46 2.31 16.38
CA GLU A 109 -8.50 2.10 14.93
C GLU A 109 -7.15 1.52 14.45
N LEU A 110 -6.04 2.08 14.94
CA LEU A 110 -4.68 1.59 14.67
C LEU A 110 -4.45 0.19 15.22
N GLU A 111 -4.97 -0.12 16.41
CA GLU A 111 -4.84 -1.43 17.03
C GLU A 111 -5.43 -2.55 16.15
N ARG A 112 -6.47 -2.26 15.36
CA ARG A 112 -7.06 -3.24 14.42
C ARG A 112 -6.15 -3.56 13.24
N ILE A 113 -5.29 -2.64 12.83
CA ILE A 113 -4.40 -2.83 11.69
C ILE A 113 -3.28 -3.81 12.08
N LYS A 114 -3.19 -4.92 11.36
CA LYS A 114 -2.21 -5.99 11.58
C LYS A 114 -1.16 -6.08 10.47
N LEU A 115 -1.41 -5.49 9.31
CA LEU A 115 -0.49 -5.48 8.18
C LEU A 115 -0.50 -4.11 7.48
N VAL A 116 0.68 -3.53 7.31
CA VAL A 116 0.91 -2.33 6.52
C VAL A 116 1.89 -2.67 5.39
N VAL A 117 1.47 -2.42 4.16
CA VAL A 117 2.26 -2.65 2.96
C VAL A 117 2.48 -1.32 2.25
N VAL A 118 3.74 -0.98 1.97
CA VAL A 118 4.14 0.25 1.29
C VAL A 118 5.08 -0.10 0.15
N LEU A 119 4.60 0.06 -1.08
CA LEU A 119 5.33 -0.25 -2.31
C LEU A 119 5.53 1.01 -3.15
N GLY A 120 6.63 1.14 -3.87
CA GLY A 120 6.78 2.21 -4.86
C GLY A 120 6.95 3.61 -4.27
N ALA A 121 7.15 3.75 -2.96
CA ALA A 121 7.22 5.04 -2.28
C ALA A 121 8.61 5.30 -1.71
N PRO A 122 9.65 5.50 -2.55
CA PRO A 122 11.02 5.69 -2.09
C PRO A 122 11.15 6.94 -1.21
N PRO A 123 12.05 6.92 -0.22
CA PRO A 123 12.39 8.12 0.52
C PRO A 123 13.05 9.13 -0.44
N GLY A 124 12.85 10.41 -0.16
CA GLY A 124 13.36 11.50 -0.98
C GLY A 124 14.00 12.58 -0.12
N LYS A 125 14.80 13.45 -0.74
CA LYS A 125 15.55 14.52 -0.04
C LYS A 125 14.67 15.58 0.64
N ASN A 126 13.36 15.62 0.34
CA ASN A 126 12.43 16.68 0.74
C ASN A 126 11.34 16.18 1.71
N GLY A 127 11.69 15.34 2.68
CA GLY A 127 10.73 14.92 3.73
C GLY A 127 9.72 13.86 3.29
N TYR A 128 9.99 13.14 2.19
CA TYR A 128 9.25 11.92 1.90
C TYR A 128 9.57 10.85 2.95
N PRO A 129 8.55 10.09 3.41
CA PRO A 129 8.74 9.13 4.48
C PRO A 129 9.67 7.99 4.06
N SER A 130 10.45 7.56 5.04
CA SER A 130 11.32 6.39 4.99
C SER A 130 10.64 5.19 5.63
N LYS A 131 11.20 3.99 5.46
CA LYS A 131 10.68 2.76 6.09
C LYS A 131 10.39 2.94 7.58
N SER A 132 11.28 3.59 8.34
CA SER A 132 11.12 3.73 9.80
C SER A 132 9.93 4.60 10.22
N ASP A 133 9.39 5.43 9.31
CA ASP A 133 8.22 6.26 9.61
C ASP A 133 6.93 5.44 9.65
N PHE A 134 6.91 4.26 9.03
CA PHE A 134 5.76 3.36 8.97
C PHE A 134 5.78 2.27 10.06
N GLU A 135 6.83 2.22 10.89
CA GLU A 135 6.95 1.21 11.95
C GLU A 135 5.92 1.46 13.06
N SER A 136 5.21 0.41 13.49
CA SER A 136 4.17 0.50 14.53
C SER A 136 4.64 1.14 15.83
N ALA A 137 5.91 0.95 16.20
CA ALA A 137 6.52 1.56 17.36
C ALA A 137 6.51 3.11 17.36
N ARG A 138 6.32 3.75 16.19
CA ARG A 138 6.15 5.22 16.08
C ARG A 138 4.79 5.70 16.58
N PHE A 139 3.81 4.80 16.64
CA PHE A 139 2.44 5.10 17.03
C PHE A 139 2.13 4.66 18.48
N VAL A 140 3.11 4.05 19.15
CA VAL A 140 3.01 3.65 20.56
C VAL A 140 3.59 4.76 21.45
N SER A 141 2.79 5.23 22.40
CA SER A 141 3.21 6.18 23.44
C SER A 141 3.40 5.49 24.79
N ARG A 142 4.47 5.86 25.50
CA ARG A 142 4.72 5.38 26.88
C ARG A 142 3.73 5.93 27.89
N THR A 143 3.09 7.06 27.59
CA THR A 143 2.17 7.77 28.50
C THR A 143 0.71 7.59 28.13
N ASN A 144 0.40 7.11 26.91
CA ASN A 144 -0.96 6.77 26.50
C ASN A 144 -1.16 5.24 26.47
N PRO A 145 -1.81 4.63 27.47
CA PRO A 145 -2.01 3.19 27.54
C PRO A 145 -2.87 2.63 26.39
N GLU A 146 -3.73 3.44 25.77
CA GLU A 146 -4.57 3.02 24.63
C GLU A 146 -3.74 2.61 23.40
N THR A 147 -2.51 3.09 23.31
CA THR A 147 -1.62 2.78 22.18
C THR A 147 -0.82 1.49 22.36
N LYS A 148 -0.89 0.85 23.54
CA LYS A 148 -0.07 -0.33 23.88
C LYS A 148 -0.35 -1.54 22.98
N GLY A 149 -1.59 -1.67 22.48
CA GLY A 149 -2.01 -2.74 21.58
C GLY A 149 -1.60 -2.56 20.12
N ILE A 150 -1.10 -1.38 19.74
CA ILE A 150 -0.75 -1.05 18.36
C ILE A 150 0.47 -1.84 17.93
N LYS A 151 0.25 -2.77 16.99
CA LYS A 151 1.29 -3.61 16.41
C LYS A 151 0.83 -4.14 15.06
N TRP A 152 1.64 -3.92 14.03
CA TRP A 152 1.49 -4.50 12.70
C TRP A 152 2.81 -5.02 12.17
N GLU A 153 2.73 -5.93 11.22
CA GLU A 153 3.82 -6.24 10.32
C GLU A 153 3.95 -5.14 9.27
N LEU A 154 5.19 -4.71 9.00
CA LEU A 154 5.51 -3.74 7.95
C LEU A 154 6.21 -4.44 6.78
N VAL A 155 5.57 -4.41 5.61
CA VAL A 155 6.18 -4.78 4.33
C VAL A 155 6.48 -3.49 3.57
N TYR A 156 7.76 -3.18 3.40
CA TYR A 156 8.21 -1.96 2.72
C TYR A 156 9.18 -2.30 1.60
N MET A 157 8.89 -1.84 0.39
CA MET A 157 9.77 -1.98 -0.77
C MET A 157 9.67 -0.75 -1.67
N THR A 158 10.80 -0.27 -2.17
CA THR A 158 10.83 0.85 -3.12
C THR A 158 10.43 0.36 -4.51
N ASN A 159 11.30 -0.37 -5.20
CA ASN A 159 11.00 -0.99 -6.50
C ASN A 159 11.59 -2.41 -6.54
N PRO A 160 11.01 -3.32 -7.35
CA PRO A 160 11.67 -4.59 -7.61
C PRO A 160 12.98 -4.40 -8.39
N PRO A 161 13.89 -5.39 -8.35
CA PRO A 161 15.09 -5.39 -9.19
C PRO A 161 14.76 -5.23 -10.68
N ALA A 162 15.61 -4.53 -11.44
CA ALA A 162 15.38 -4.29 -12.87
C ALA A 162 15.43 -5.57 -13.74
N ASP A 163 15.97 -6.65 -13.20
CA ASP A 163 16.06 -7.99 -13.79
C ASP A 163 15.10 -8.99 -13.12
N ALA A 164 14.16 -8.52 -12.30
CA ALA A 164 13.21 -9.38 -11.63
C ALA A 164 12.39 -10.20 -12.64
N SER A 165 12.19 -11.49 -12.32
CA SER A 165 11.51 -12.45 -13.20
C SER A 165 10.04 -12.12 -13.47
N VAL A 166 9.47 -11.17 -12.73
CA VAL A 166 8.09 -10.70 -12.92
C VAL A 166 7.98 -9.65 -14.03
N LEU A 167 9.11 -9.09 -14.49
CA LEU A 167 9.08 -8.16 -15.63
C LEU A 167 8.86 -8.94 -16.93
N PRO A 168 7.98 -8.47 -17.82
CA PRO A 168 7.62 -9.19 -19.05
C PRO A 168 8.74 -9.16 -20.10
N ARG A 169 9.63 -8.17 -20.03
CA ARG A 169 10.84 -8.05 -20.88
C ARG A 169 11.84 -7.08 -20.25
N ARG A 170 13.11 -7.21 -20.66
CA ARG A 170 14.18 -6.29 -20.25
C ARG A 170 13.89 -4.87 -20.72
N GLY A 171 14.16 -3.88 -19.87
CA GLY A 171 14.00 -2.45 -20.18
C GLY A 171 12.62 -1.86 -19.88
N VAL A 172 11.68 -2.67 -19.39
CA VAL A 172 10.43 -2.15 -18.80
C VAL A 172 10.75 -1.52 -17.43
N ASP A 173 10.12 -0.39 -17.13
CA ASP A 173 10.25 0.26 -15.82
C ASP A 173 9.73 -0.70 -14.71
N PRO A 174 10.57 -1.12 -13.76
CA PRO A 174 10.17 -2.03 -12.70
C PRO A 174 9.15 -1.45 -11.72
N HIS A 175 8.96 -0.13 -11.69
CA HIS A 175 8.13 0.54 -10.69
C HIS A 175 6.71 -0.04 -10.58
N MET A 176 6.06 -0.28 -11.72
CA MET A 176 4.69 -0.84 -11.77
C MET A 176 4.60 -2.30 -11.33
N PHE A 177 5.71 -3.04 -11.31
CA PHE A 177 5.75 -4.47 -11.04
C PHE A 177 6.00 -4.80 -9.57
N GLY A 178 5.93 -3.81 -8.69
CA GLY A 178 5.97 -3.99 -7.24
C GLY A 178 4.93 -5.01 -6.73
N PRO A 179 3.66 -4.95 -7.14
CA PRO A 179 2.63 -5.91 -6.76
C PRO A 179 2.97 -7.36 -7.14
N GLU A 180 3.37 -7.62 -8.38
CA GLU A 180 3.73 -8.96 -8.86
C GLU A 180 4.96 -9.50 -8.15
N TRP A 181 5.97 -8.64 -7.96
CA TRP A 181 7.18 -9.05 -7.27
C TRP A 181 6.87 -9.46 -5.84
N LEU A 182 6.09 -8.64 -5.12
CA LEU A 182 5.70 -8.94 -3.75
C LEU A 182 4.90 -10.24 -3.66
N LEU A 183 3.92 -10.43 -4.55
CA LEU A 183 3.14 -11.67 -4.64
C LEU A 183 4.05 -12.88 -4.89
N ALA A 184 5.01 -12.78 -5.81
CA ALA A 184 5.94 -13.85 -6.11
C ALA A 184 6.84 -14.20 -4.90
N GLN A 185 7.26 -13.22 -4.10
CA GLN A 185 8.00 -13.49 -2.86
C GLN A 185 7.12 -14.24 -1.84
N GLU A 186 5.88 -13.81 -1.67
CA GLU A 186 4.95 -14.43 -0.71
C GLU A 186 4.62 -15.89 -1.09
N LEU A 187 4.41 -16.16 -2.38
CA LEU A 187 4.12 -17.51 -2.87
C LEU A 187 5.32 -18.45 -2.73
N LYS A 188 6.55 -17.95 -2.89
CA LYS A 188 7.77 -18.72 -2.63
C LYS A 188 7.90 -19.10 -1.16
N CYS A 189 7.46 -18.24 -0.23
CA CYS A 189 7.43 -18.55 1.20
C CYS A 189 6.42 -19.66 1.55
N ARG A 190 5.28 -19.74 0.84
CA ARG A 190 4.28 -20.80 1.05
C ARG A 190 4.67 -22.15 0.45
N GLN A 191 5.47 -22.18 -0.61
CA GLN A 191 5.99 -23.42 -1.20
C GLN A 191 7.24 -23.96 -0.48
N ALA A 192 7.93 -23.14 0.31
CA ALA A 192 9.14 -23.51 1.07
C ALA A 192 8.86 -23.96 2.51
N SER A 193 7.59 -24.02 2.94
CA SER A 193 7.20 -24.62 4.22
C SER A 193 6.90 -26.11 4.00
N PRO A 194 7.68 -27.04 4.58
CA PRO A 194 7.48 -28.49 4.42
C PRO A 194 6.13 -28.97 4.97
#